data_AF-A0A2P7S1A4-F1
#
_entry.id   AF-A0A2P7S1A4-F1
#
_cell.length_a   1.000
_cell.length_b   1.000
_cell.length_c   1.000
_cell.angle_alpha   90.00
_cell.angle_beta   90.00
_cell.angle_gamma   90.00
#
_symmetry.space_group_name_H-M   'P 1'
#
loop_
_entity.id
_entity.type
_entity.pdbx_description
1 polymer ?
#
loop_
_entity_poly.entity_id
_entity_poly.type
_entity_poly.pdbx_seq_one_letter_code
_entity_poly.pdbx_strand_id
1 'polypeptide(L)'
;MGEIQDIKEQTLRSAEQQKDAGADRIGGVAEVVHGVARELEGEFPIGASYVHQAASQLEAGATKLRESRIEDLIKGVGNIARTQPAVFFGGAMLAGVLLSRFLKSSSDNRDPSSR
;
A
#
# COMPACT_ATOMS: atom_id res chain seq x y z
N MET A 1 -11.40 27.86 -15.71
CA MET A 1 -10.75 26.56 -16.06
C MET A 1 -9.32 26.41 -15.49
N GLY A 2 -8.75 27.39 -14.79
CA GLY A 2 -7.41 27.29 -14.16
C GLY A 2 -7.38 26.60 -12.79
N GLU A 3 -8.45 26.70 -12.00
CA GLU A 3 -8.49 26.25 -10.60
C GLU A 3 -8.29 24.73 -10.41
N ILE A 4 -8.85 23.91 -11.31
CA ILE A 4 -8.73 22.44 -11.23
C ILE A 4 -7.30 21.97 -11.54
N GLN A 5 -6.56 22.73 -12.36
CA GLN A 5 -5.18 22.39 -12.72
C GLN A 5 -4.24 22.66 -11.54
N ASP A 6 -4.41 23.79 -10.85
CA ASP A 6 -3.64 24.12 -9.66
C ASP A 6 -3.88 23.13 -8.51
N ILE A 7 -5.14 22.76 -8.25
CA ILE A 7 -5.47 21.78 -7.21
C ILE A 7 -4.85 20.41 -7.53
N LYS A 8 -4.91 20.00 -8.80
CA LYS A 8 -4.30 18.73 -9.24
C LYS A 8 -2.80 18.76 -9.05
N GLU A 9 -2.11 19.81 -9.48
CA GLU A 9 -0.66 19.92 -9.31
C GLU A 9 -0.23 19.98 -7.85
N GLN A 10 -0.93 20.74 -7.00
CA GLN A 10 -0.63 20.79 -5.57
C GLN A 10 -0.82 19.43 -4.90
N THR A 11 -1.87 18.69 -5.30
CA THR A 11 -2.11 17.33 -4.82
C THR A 11 -1.02 16.37 -5.27
N LEU A 12 -0.62 16.43 -6.56
CA LEU A 12 0.46 15.61 -7.09
C LEU A 12 1.79 15.90 -6.40
N ARG A 13 2.12 17.17 -6.18
CA ARG A 13 3.33 17.58 -5.44
C ARG A 13 3.34 17.07 -4.01
N SER A 14 2.20 17.16 -3.32
CA SER A 14 2.05 16.65 -1.95
C SER A 14 2.14 15.12 -1.91
N ALA A 15 1.56 14.44 -2.90
CA ALA A 15 1.61 12.99 -3.02
C ALA A 15 3.05 12.50 -3.30
N GLU A 16 3.81 13.19 -4.15
CA GLU A 16 5.23 12.90 -4.39
C GLU A 16 6.05 12.99 -3.10
N GLN A 17 5.79 13.99 -2.24
CA GLN A 17 6.49 14.11 -0.96
C GLN A 17 6.11 12.99 0.04
N GLN A 18 4.86 12.53 0.02
CA GLN A 18 4.39 11.49 0.93
C GLN A 18 4.73 10.06 0.47
N LYS A 19 5.11 9.90 -0.78
CA LYS A 19 5.43 8.63 -1.42
C LYS A 19 6.63 7.93 -0.81
N ASP A 20 7.69 8.67 -0.50
CA ASP A 20 8.89 8.11 0.13
C ASP A 20 8.57 7.54 1.51
N ALA A 21 7.78 8.27 2.32
CA ALA A 21 7.31 7.79 3.61
C ALA A 21 6.39 6.55 3.48
N GLY A 22 5.64 6.45 2.39
CA GLY A 22 4.88 5.25 2.04
C GLY A 22 5.79 4.07 1.70
N ALA A 23 6.81 4.29 0.87
CA ALA A 23 7.79 3.28 0.49
C ALA A 23 8.57 2.76 1.71
N ASP A 24 8.97 3.64 2.63
CA ASP A 24 9.64 3.25 3.88
C ASP A 24 8.76 2.31 4.72
N ARG A 25 7.47 2.62 4.86
CA ARG A 25 6.52 1.77 5.61
C ARG A 25 6.37 0.40 4.97
N ILE A 26 6.27 0.34 3.64
CA ILE A 26 6.15 -0.94 2.92
C ILE A 26 7.45 -1.74 3.08
N GLY A 27 8.62 -1.10 3.00
CA GLY A 27 9.92 -1.73 3.24
C GLY A 27 10.02 -2.33 4.65
N GLY A 28 9.59 -1.59 5.68
CA GLY A 28 9.57 -2.11 7.06
C GLY A 28 8.64 -3.31 7.23
N VAL A 29 7.48 -3.32 6.56
CA VAL A 29 6.60 -4.50 6.55
C VAL A 29 7.27 -5.68 5.84
N ALA A 30 7.94 -5.45 4.70
CA ALA A 30 8.68 -6.50 4.00
C ALA A 30 9.74 -7.13 4.89
N GLU A 31 10.48 -6.33 5.67
CA GLU A 31 11.50 -6.80 6.60
C GLU A 31 10.92 -7.68 7.72
N VAL A 32 9.77 -7.29 8.29
CA VAL A 32 9.06 -8.09 9.29
C VAL A 32 8.61 -9.43 8.69
N VAL A 33 8.03 -9.41 7.49
CA VAL A 33 7.59 -10.63 6.79
C VAL A 33 8.78 -11.53 6.46
N HIS A 34 9.93 -10.94 6.11
CA HIS A 34 11.17 -11.67 5.91
C HIS A 34 11.66 -12.35 7.21
N GLY A 35 11.47 -11.68 8.35
CA GLY A 35 11.70 -12.26 9.67
C GLY A 35 10.85 -13.49 9.93
N VAL A 36 9.55 -13.41 9.65
CA VAL A 36 8.62 -14.54 9.77
C VAL A 36 9.01 -15.69 8.82
N ALA A 37 9.41 -15.37 7.58
CA ALA A 37 9.86 -16.39 6.63
C ALA A 37 11.05 -17.21 7.16
N ARG A 38 12.03 -16.54 7.78
CA ARG A 38 13.21 -17.20 8.38
C ARG A 38 12.83 -18.11 9.54
N GLU A 39 11.87 -17.71 10.36
CA GLU A 39 11.36 -18.54 11.46
C GLU A 39 10.61 -19.77 10.92
N LEU A 40 9.82 -19.57 9.86
CA LEU A 40 9.05 -20.63 9.22
C LEU A 40 9.92 -21.61 8.41
N GLU A 41 11.12 -21.22 7.98
CA GLU A 41 12.04 -22.07 7.21
C GLU A 41 12.47 -23.30 8.01
N GLY A 42 12.59 -23.18 9.33
CA GLY A 42 12.92 -24.29 10.23
C GLY A 42 11.77 -25.28 10.46
N GLU A 43 10.52 -24.84 10.39
CA GLU A 43 9.34 -25.67 10.70
C GLU A 43 8.56 -26.13 9.45
N PHE A 44 8.45 -25.28 8.44
CA PHE A 44 7.63 -25.50 7.25
C PHE A 44 8.26 -24.87 5.99
N PRO A 45 9.25 -25.52 5.36
CA PRO A 45 10.06 -24.96 4.27
C PRO A 45 9.24 -24.52 3.04
N ILE A 46 8.16 -25.25 2.75
CA ILE A 46 7.25 -24.92 1.64
C ILE A 46 6.55 -23.59 1.91
N GLY A 47 6.06 -23.37 3.13
CA GLY A 47 5.41 -22.11 3.52
C GLY A 47 6.40 -20.96 3.56
N ALA A 48 7.62 -21.20 4.06
CA ALA A 48 8.67 -20.18 4.11
C ALA A 48 8.97 -19.58 2.72
N SER A 49 9.00 -20.41 1.67
CA SER A 49 9.22 -19.94 0.30
C SER A 49 8.10 -18.98 -0.18
N TYR A 50 6.84 -19.27 0.15
CA TYR A 50 5.73 -18.38 -0.18
C TYR A 50 5.79 -17.05 0.57
N VAL A 51 6.14 -17.09 1.86
CA VAL A 51 6.28 -15.89 2.70
C VAL A 51 7.46 -15.04 2.23
N HIS A 52 8.58 -15.68 1.88
CA HIS A 52 9.74 -15.01 1.31
C HIS A 52 9.40 -14.32 -0.01
N GLN A 53 8.70 -15.01 -0.92
CA GLN A 53 8.25 -14.42 -2.17
C GLN A 53 7.33 -13.22 -1.93
N ALA A 54 6.44 -13.28 -0.93
CA ALA A 54 5.61 -12.14 -0.56
C ALA A 54 6.46 -10.96 -0.07
N ALA A 55 7.46 -11.20 0.79
CA ALA A 55 8.39 -10.17 1.24
C ALA A 55 9.14 -9.52 0.06
N SER A 56 9.69 -10.31 -0.87
CA SER A 56 10.40 -9.78 -2.05
C SER A 56 9.50 -8.94 -2.94
N GLN A 57 8.22 -9.31 -3.09
CA GLN A 57 7.26 -8.53 -3.87
C GLN A 57 6.90 -7.21 -3.20
N LEU A 58 6.84 -7.17 -1.86
CA LEU A 58 6.65 -5.94 -1.10
C LEU A 58 7.85 -5.01 -1.22
N GLU A 59 9.07 -5.54 -1.12
CA GLU A 59 10.32 -4.79 -1.28
C GLU A 59 10.44 -4.21 -2.70
N ALA A 60 10.21 -5.01 -3.73
CA ALA A 60 10.18 -4.55 -5.11
C ALA A 60 9.10 -3.47 -5.34
N GLY A 61 7.95 -3.62 -4.68
CA GLY A 61 6.88 -2.63 -4.67
C GLY A 61 7.29 -1.31 -4.02
N ALA A 62 7.97 -1.36 -2.87
CA ALA A 62 8.49 -0.20 -2.16
C ALA A 62 9.54 0.55 -2.99
N THR A 63 10.48 -0.17 -3.61
CA THR A 63 11.50 0.42 -4.49
C THR A 63 10.85 1.09 -5.70
N LYS A 64 9.94 0.39 -6.39
CA LYS A 64 9.17 0.99 -7.50
C LYS A 64 8.37 2.21 -7.04
N LEU A 65 7.78 2.15 -5.85
CA LEU A 65 7.06 3.27 -5.27
C LEU A 65 8.00 4.43 -4.98
N ARG A 66 9.24 4.23 -4.55
CA ARG A 66 10.19 5.33 -4.35
C ARG A 66 10.64 5.97 -5.66
N GLU A 67 10.86 5.16 -6.69
CA GLU A 67 11.48 5.63 -7.94
C GLU A 67 10.49 6.13 -9.00
N SER A 68 9.24 5.65 -9.00
CA SER A 68 8.24 6.02 -10.03
C SER A 68 7.74 7.45 -9.83
N ARG A 69 7.04 8.04 -10.80
CA ARG A 69 6.22 9.24 -10.54
C ARG A 69 4.79 8.85 -10.19
N ILE A 70 4.05 9.72 -9.52
CA ILE A 70 2.63 9.48 -9.21
C ILE A 70 1.84 9.17 -10.49
N GLU A 71 2.11 9.83 -11.61
CA GLU A 71 1.42 9.51 -12.87
C GLU A 71 1.71 8.09 -13.35
N ASP A 72 2.91 7.58 -13.12
CA ASP A 72 3.30 6.24 -13.56
C ASP A 72 2.70 5.15 -12.65
N LEU A 73 2.54 5.44 -11.36
CA LEU A 73 1.79 4.57 -10.45
C LEU A 73 0.33 4.44 -10.87
N ILE A 74 -0.32 5.55 -11.23
CA ILE A 74 -1.70 5.55 -11.73
C ILE A 74 -1.82 4.72 -13.02
N LYS A 75 -0.86 4.87 -13.96
CA LYS A 75 -0.80 4.03 -15.15
C LYS A 75 -0.62 2.55 -14.79
N GLY A 76 0.23 2.24 -13.80
CA GLY A 76 0.46 0.90 -13.29
C GLY A 76 -0.80 0.23 -12.76
N VAL A 77 -1.61 0.94 -11.97
CA VAL A 77 -2.93 0.46 -11.50
C VAL A 77 -3.85 0.16 -12.69
N GLY A 78 -3.88 1.03 -13.70
CA GLY A 78 -4.64 0.79 -14.93
C GLY A 78 -4.21 -0.46 -15.68
N ASN A 79 -2.91 -0.79 -15.65
CA ASN A 79 -2.41 -2.03 -16.23
C ASN A 79 -2.91 -3.26 -15.46
N ILE A 80 -2.81 -3.26 -14.12
CA ILE A 80 -3.30 -4.37 -13.27
C ILE A 80 -4.78 -4.65 -13.52
N ALA A 81 -5.60 -3.59 -13.62
CA ALA A 81 -7.03 -3.72 -13.91
C ALA A 81 -7.32 -4.46 -15.22
N ARG A 82 -6.45 -4.31 -16.23
CA ARG A 82 -6.60 -4.95 -17.55
C ARG A 82 -5.95 -6.33 -17.63
N THR A 83 -4.78 -6.52 -17.00
CA THR A 83 -4.01 -7.77 -17.10
C THR A 83 -4.43 -8.81 -16.08
N GLN A 84 -4.89 -8.37 -14.90
CA GLN A 84 -5.27 -9.24 -13.79
C GLN A 84 -6.54 -8.74 -13.12
N PRO A 85 -7.71 -8.89 -13.77
CA PRO A 85 -8.98 -8.40 -13.23
C PRO A 85 -9.28 -8.96 -11.83
N ALA A 86 -8.97 -10.23 -11.57
CA ALA A 86 -9.17 -10.86 -10.27
C ALA A 86 -8.39 -10.17 -9.14
N VAL A 87 -7.12 -9.83 -9.39
CA VAL A 87 -6.27 -9.12 -8.40
C VAL A 87 -6.79 -7.71 -8.17
N PHE A 88 -7.20 -7.02 -9.23
CA PHE A 88 -7.76 -5.67 -9.12
C PHE A 88 -9.05 -5.65 -8.29
N PHE A 89 -10.04 -6.49 -8.63
CA PHE A 89 -11.31 -6.53 -7.89
C PHE A 89 -11.13 -7.02 -6.46
N GLY A 90 -10.30 -8.05 -6.24
CA GLY A 90 -9.97 -8.54 -4.90
C GLY A 90 -9.30 -7.46 -4.04
N GLY A 91 -8.31 -6.75 -4.59
CA GLY A 91 -7.64 -5.64 -3.92
C GLY A 91 -8.59 -4.48 -3.62
N ALA A 92 -9.46 -4.12 -4.55
CA ALA A 92 -10.45 -3.05 -4.37
C ALA A 92 -11.45 -3.36 -3.25
N MET A 93 -11.95 -4.59 -3.18
CA MET A 93 -12.83 -5.03 -2.09
C MET A 93 -12.13 -4.95 -0.73
N LEU A 94 -10.90 -5.47 -0.62
CA LEU A 94 -10.11 -5.41 0.61
C LEU A 94 -9.84 -3.96 1.03
N ALA A 95 -9.44 -3.11 0.09
CA ALA A 95 -9.20 -1.69 0.34
C ALA A 95 -10.47 -0.99 0.84
N GLY A 96 -11.64 -1.29 0.26
CA GLY A 96 -12.92 -0.75 0.70
C GLY A 96 -13.27 -1.12 2.15
N VAL A 97 -13.05 -2.38 2.54
CA VAL A 97 -13.25 -2.84 3.92
C VAL A 97 -12.30 -2.13 4.89
N LEU A 98 -11.02 -2.03 4.55
CA LEU A 98 -10.02 -1.34 5.36
C LEU A 98 -10.34 0.15 5.51
N LEU A 99 -10.75 0.81 4.42
CA LEU A 99 -11.18 2.20 4.44
C LEU A 99 -12.41 2.40 5.33
N SER A 100 -13.43 1.54 5.20
CA SER A 100 -14.61 1.55 6.06
C SER A 100 -14.23 1.41 7.54
N ARG A 101 -13.31 0.49 7.85
CA ARG A 101 -12.82 0.28 9.21
C ARG A 101 -12.05 1.50 9.73
N PHE A 102 -11.23 2.13 8.91
CA PHE A 102 -10.50 3.35 9.27
C PHE A 102 -11.43 4.53 9.53
N LEU A 103 -12.45 4.74 8.68
CA LEU A 103 -13.44 5.80 8.85
C LEU A 103 -14.27 5.59 10.13
N LYS A 104 -14.71 4.34 10.40
CA LYS A 104 -15.40 3.99 11.64
C LYS A 104 -14.51 4.19 12.87
N SER A 105 -13.26 3.73 12.81
CA SER A 105 -12.27 3.91 13.88
C SER A 105 -11.94 5.39 14.14
N SER A 106 -11.91 6.22 13.10
CA SER A 106 -11.64 7.66 13.25
C SER A 106 -12.83 8.42 13.85
N SER A 107 -14.04 7.89 13.69
CA SER A 107 -15.26 8.47 14.27
C SER A 107 -15.42 8.14 15.76
N ASP A 108 -14.86 7.01 16.19
CA ASP A 108 -14.86 6.55 17.59
C ASP A 108 -13.92 7.36 18.51
N ASN A 109 -13.06 8.21 17.94
CA ASN A 109 -12.21 9.15 18.67
C ASN A 109 -12.95 10.44 19.11
N ARG A 110 -14.29 10.45 19.04
CA ARG A 110 -15.14 11.49 19.63
C ARG A 110 -15.92 10.92 20.82
N ASP A 111 -15.19 10.62 21.90
CA ASP A 111 -15.78 10.62 23.24
C ASP A 111 -15.30 11.86 24.01
N PRO A 112 -15.98 13.01 23.84
CA PRO A 112 -15.93 14.10 24.78
C PRO A 112 -16.93 13.82 25.92
N SER A 113 -16.58 12.94 26.85
CA SER A 113 -17.29 12.86 28.12
C SER A 113 -16.38 13.35 29.25
N SER A 114 -16.26 14.67 29.28
CA SER A 114 -16.17 15.41 30.52
C SER A 114 -17.33 15.02 31.44
N ARG A 115 -17.03 14.45 32.61
CA ARG A 115 -17.77 14.69 33.86
C ARG A 115 -16.81 14.61 35.04
#